data_AF-A0A957YCU4-F1
#
_entry.id   AF-A0A957YCU4-F1
#
_cell.length_a   1.000
_cell.length_b   1.000
_cell.length_c   1.000
_cell.angle_alpha   90.00
_cell.angle_beta   90.00
_cell.angle_gamma   90.00
#
_symmetry.space_group_name_H-M   'P 1'
#
loop_
_entity.id
_entity.type
_entity.pdbx_description
1 polymer ?
#
loop_
_entity_poly.entity_id
_entity_poly.type
_entity_poly.pdbx_seq_one_letter_code
_entity_poly.pdbx_strand_id
1 'polypeptide(L)'
;MSNHVSTLEKANLNKSFFETQISIRVKMLVFFTLMFSVVFALAFYWFYDFSTQLAMDGVARNLTAIAEQAAANIDGDEHQALYEDPALSAGGRPLDDERYRDIVSLLDLIKKTQGLAVDSQGNETYKVLLYTYAATNEPGVVEFVGSSSALNDPPGGAEFRESYRPQSGAMRDGLNRTTVNISNPVSDQWGIWVSGFTPIRNSQGDIVGAVGVDMRDTTVVALQNRIKNAVIPAFLITYIVLFVAVYLISYGITRPVVKLTRMAGSIAEGNYDLNLSSVATNRFPDEIGQLAEVFQLMVNKVRIREETLKKQVADLKIEIDQAKRNQQVGDIVGTDFFQDLQAKAKAMRRRRSGPKGSESVEEEPPGNS
;
A
#
# COMPACT_ATOMS: atom_id res chain seq x y z
N MET A 1 -33.35 24.90 57.93
CA MET A 1 -32.84 23.69 57.25
C MET A 1 -33.85 23.38 56.13
N SER A 2 -33.59 23.56 54.84
CA SER A 2 -32.40 23.27 54.00
C SER A 2 -32.26 21.79 53.62
N ASN A 3 -32.29 21.55 52.31
CA ASN A 3 -31.73 20.44 51.54
C ASN A 3 -32.22 19.01 51.82
N HIS A 4 -33.26 18.58 51.09
CA HIS A 4 -33.35 17.20 50.58
C HIS A 4 -33.71 17.16 49.07
N VAL A 5 -32.71 17.54 48.28
CA VAL A 5 -32.56 17.19 46.85
C VAL A 5 -31.15 16.56 46.71
N SER A 6 -30.87 15.86 45.61
CA SER A 6 -29.54 15.33 45.19
C SER A 6 -29.04 13.98 45.76
N THR A 7 -29.93 12.98 45.95
CA THR A 7 -29.51 11.56 46.11
C THR A 7 -29.68 10.68 44.85
N LEU A 8 -30.27 11.20 43.77
CA LEU A 8 -30.36 10.51 42.46
C LEU A 8 -29.44 11.09 41.37
N GLU A 9 -28.66 12.13 41.69
CA GLU A 9 -27.89 12.91 40.70
C GLU A 9 -26.38 12.59 40.69
N LYS A 10 -25.93 11.63 41.52
CA LYS A 10 -24.49 11.33 41.72
C LYS A 10 -24.16 9.84 41.65
N ALA A 11 -24.81 9.11 40.75
CA ALA A 11 -24.66 7.65 40.62
C ALA A 11 -24.43 7.15 39.17
N ASN A 12 -23.72 7.93 38.32
CA ASN A 12 -22.95 7.40 37.16
C ASN A 12 -22.08 8.49 36.51
N LEU A 13 -21.01 8.90 37.21
CA LEU A 13 -19.79 9.37 36.54
C LEU A 13 -18.91 8.13 36.28
N ASN A 14 -18.18 8.12 35.16
CA ASN A 14 -17.20 7.10 34.77
C ASN A 14 -17.70 5.69 34.33
N LYS A 15 -18.49 5.66 33.24
CA LYS A 15 -18.10 4.85 32.06
C LYS A 15 -17.73 5.87 30.96
N SER A 16 -16.47 6.08 30.56
CA SER A 16 -15.39 5.17 30.17
C SER A 16 -15.60 4.52 28.80
N PHE A 17 -14.80 4.99 27.82
CA PHE A 17 -14.66 4.53 26.43
C PHE A 17 -15.87 4.71 25.48
N PHE A 18 -15.57 4.78 24.17
CA PHE A 18 -16.45 4.96 23.00
C PHE A 18 -17.19 6.33 22.89
N GLU A 19 -17.14 7.07 21.77
CA GLU A 19 -16.19 7.10 20.64
C GLU A 19 -15.94 8.55 20.24
N THR A 20 -14.69 8.91 19.88
CA THR A 20 -14.50 9.93 18.84
C THR A 20 -14.89 9.29 17.51
N GLN A 21 -16.04 9.64 16.93
CA GLN A 21 -16.52 8.99 15.70
C GLN A 21 -15.67 9.38 14.48
N ILE A 22 -14.55 8.67 14.32
CA ILE A 22 -13.66 8.77 13.15
C ILE A 22 -14.49 8.46 11.91
N SER A 23 -14.56 9.43 10.99
CA SER A 23 -15.29 9.31 9.73
C SER A 23 -14.91 8.02 8.98
N ILE A 24 -15.90 7.36 8.37
CA ILE A 24 -15.69 6.16 7.53
C ILE A 24 -14.56 6.39 6.51
N ARG A 25 -14.45 7.59 5.94
CA ARG A 25 -13.39 7.96 4.99
C ARG A 25 -11.99 7.80 5.59
N VAL A 26 -11.82 8.16 6.87
CA VAL A 26 -10.55 8.06 7.59
C VAL A 26 -10.31 6.62 8.05
N LYS A 27 -11.34 5.91 8.55
CA LYS A 27 -11.23 4.48 8.87
C LYS A 27 -10.78 3.66 7.64
N MET A 28 -11.40 3.89 6.48
CA MET A 28 -11.05 3.25 5.19
C MET A 28 -9.65 3.64 4.71
N LEU A 29 -9.31 4.94 4.71
CA LEU A 29 -8.00 5.39 4.25
C LEU A 29 -6.88 4.83 5.13
N VAL A 30 -7.02 4.82 6.46
CA VAL A 30 -6.03 4.23 7.38
C VAL A 30 -5.92 2.72 7.17
N PHE A 31 -7.04 2.01 7.05
CA PHE A 31 -7.04 0.56 6.80
C PHE A 31 -6.32 0.19 5.50
N PHE A 32 -6.72 0.79 4.37
CA PHE A 32 -6.07 0.51 3.09
C PHE A 32 -4.62 0.97 3.05
N THR A 33 -4.30 2.15 3.59
CA THR A 33 -2.90 2.62 3.65
C THR A 33 -2.05 1.61 4.42
N LEU A 34 -2.45 1.17 5.62
CA LEU A 34 -1.71 0.19 6.42
C LEU A 34 -1.59 -1.17 5.72
N MET A 35 -2.71 -1.69 5.18
CA MET A 35 -2.73 -2.95 4.43
C MET A 35 -1.74 -2.92 3.25
N PHE A 36 -1.77 -1.85 2.45
CA PHE A 36 -0.84 -1.68 1.35
C PHE A 36 0.59 -1.37 1.83
N SER A 37 0.81 -0.64 2.93
CA SER A 37 2.15 -0.42 3.50
C SER A 37 2.87 -1.75 3.80
N VAL A 38 2.16 -2.74 4.36
CA VAL A 38 2.74 -4.06 4.67
C VAL A 38 3.12 -4.79 3.37
N VAL A 39 2.20 -4.89 2.41
CA VAL A 39 2.47 -5.54 1.11
C VAL A 39 3.62 -4.82 0.36
N PHE A 40 3.65 -3.50 0.42
CA PHE A 40 4.63 -2.67 -0.26
C PHE A 40 6.02 -2.75 0.39
N ALA A 41 6.09 -2.84 1.72
CA ALA A 41 7.35 -3.08 2.44
C ALA A 41 7.92 -4.48 2.17
N LEU A 42 7.06 -5.51 2.11
CA LEU A 42 7.45 -6.87 1.74
C LEU A 42 7.95 -6.92 0.28
N ALA A 43 7.24 -6.28 -0.65
CA ALA A 43 7.64 -6.19 -2.05
C ALA A 43 8.94 -5.39 -2.24
N PHE A 44 9.14 -4.30 -1.48
CA PHE A 44 10.39 -3.53 -1.48
C PHE A 44 11.56 -4.37 -0.97
N TYR A 45 11.40 -5.05 0.17
CA TYR A 45 12.44 -5.92 0.74
C TYR A 45 12.82 -7.04 -0.23
N TRP A 46 11.83 -7.77 -0.76
CA TRP A 46 12.05 -8.84 -1.73
C TRP A 46 12.72 -8.32 -3.01
N PHE A 47 12.27 -7.19 -3.56
CA PHE A 47 12.85 -6.64 -4.79
C PHE A 47 14.28 -6.12 -4.58
N TYR A 48 14.55 -5.50 -3.44
CA TYR A 48 15.90 -5.04 -3.06
C TYR A 48 16.86 -6.21 -2.87
N ASP A 49 16.43 -7.25 -2.16
CA ASP A 49 17.19 -8.49 -1.94
C ASP A 49 17.47 -9.20 -3.27
N PHE A 50 16.43 -9.50 -4.06
CA PHE A 50 16.54 -10.09 -5.40
C PHE A 50 17.48 -9.29 -6.32
N SER A 51 17.33 -7.97 -6.36
CA SER A 51 18.20 -7.10 -7.19
C SER A 51 19.65 -7.13 -6.71
N THR A 52 19.88 -7.21 -5.39
CA THR A 52 21.22 -7.27 -4.80
C THR A 52 21.85 -8.64 -5.08
N GLN A 53 21.14 -9.75 -4.86
CA GLN A 53 21.62 -11.10 -5.17
C GLN A 53 21.95 -11.24 -6.66
N LEU A 54 21.05 -10.86 -7.57
CA LEU A 54 21.27 -10.91 -9.02
C LEU A 54 22.49 -10.09 -9.47
N ALA A 55 22.74 -8.95 -8.81
CA ALA A 55 23.91 -8.11 -9.08
C ALA A 55 25.21 -8.71 -8.53
N MET A 56 25.19 -9.31 -7.33
CA MET A 56 26.37 -9.97 -6.74
C MET A 56 26.71 -11.29 -7.44
N ASP A 57 25.72 -12.04 -7.91
CA ASP A 57 25.87 -13.14 -8.85
C ASP A 57 26.56 -12.71 -10.16
N GLY A 58 26.25 -11.49 -10.63
CA GLY A 58 26.92 -10.86 -11.76
C GLY A 58 28.40 -10.58 -11.47
N VAL A 59 28.70 -10.01 -10.30
CA VAL A 59 30.08 -9.81 -9.81
C VAL A 59 30.83 -11.15 -9.70
N ALA A 60 30.20 -12.18 -9.14
CA ALA A 60 30.79 -13.50 -8.95
C ALA A 60 31.16 -14.19 -10.27
N ARG A 61 30.24 -14.19 -11.25
CA ARG A 61 30.52 -14.71 -12.60
C ARG A 61 31.62 -13.91 -13.30
N ASN A 62 31.65 -12.59 -13.13
CA ASN A 62 32.68 -11.74 -13.72
C ASN A 62 34.07 -12.00 -13.10
N LEU A 63 34.17 -12.08 -11.77
CA LEU A 63 35.41 -12.41 -11.07
C LEU A 63 35.91 -13.83 -11.42
N THR A 64 34.99 -14.78 -11.51
CA THR A 64 35.29 -16.15 -11.98
C THR A 64 35.91 -16.12 -13.38
N ALA A 65 35.25 -15.47 -14.34
CA ALA A 65 35.75 -15.39 -15.72
C ALA A 65 37.11 -14.67 -15.83
N ILE A 66 37.35 -13.62 -15.04
CA ILE A 66 38.65 -12.93 -15.00
C ILE A 66 39.73 -13.85 -14.41
N ALA A 67 39.43 -14.59 -13.34
CA ALA A 67 40.36 -15.52 -12.72
C ALA A 67 40.71 -16.68 -13.67
N GLU A 68 39.70 -17.27 -14.31
CA GLU A 68 39.85 -18.37 -15.28
C GLU A 68 40.59 -17.91 -16.54
N GLN A 69 40.32 -16.70 -17.05
CA GLN A 69 41.10 -16.10 -18.13
C GLN A 69 42.57 -15.90 -17.73
N ALA A 70 42.84 -15.37 -16.54
CA ALA A 70 44.20 -15.16 -16.06
C ALA A 70 44.96 -16.48 -15.89
N ALA A 71 44.37 -17.48 -15.23
CA ALA A 71 44.99 -18.79 -15.01
C ALA A 71 45.24 -19.55 -16.33
N ALA A 72 44.37 -19.40 -17.32
CA ALA A 72 44.54 -20.00 -18.65
C ALA A 72 45.57 -19.29 -19.55
N ASN A 73 46.14 -18.15 -19.10
CA ASN A 73 47.20 -17.42 -19.81
C ASN A 73 48.53 -17.37 -19.01
N ILE A 74 48.57 -17.94 -17.79
CA ILE A 74 49.80 -18.12 -17.02
C ILE A 74 50.39 -19.48 -17.41
N ASP A 75 51.67 -19.50 -17.78
CA ASP A 75 52.40 -20.76 -17.91
C ASP A 75 52.60 -21.38 -16.52
N GLY A 76 52.02 -22.57 -16.32
CA GLY A 76 52.08 -23.25 -15.03
C GLY A 76 53.43 -23.91 -14.74
N ASP A 77 54.17 -24.34 -15.76
CA ASP A 77 55.50 -24.90 -15.55
C ASP A 77 56.48 -23.79 -15.13
N GLU A 78 56.42 -22.61 -15.75
CA GLU A 78 57.22 -21.45 -15.34
C GLU A 78 56.76 -20.85 -14.00
N HIS A 79 55.46 -20.84 -13.70
CA HIS A 79 54.95 -20.45 -12.38
C HIS A 79 55.46 -21.38 -11.27
N GLN A 80 55.50 -22.70 -11.53
CA GLN A 80 56.07 -23.68 -10.61
C GLN A 80 57.58 -23.47 -10.45
N ALA A 81 58.32 -23.41 -11.56
CA ALA A 81 59.77 -23.23 -11.56
C ALA A 81 60.21 -21.93 -10.88
N LEU A 82 59.42 -20.85 -10.99
CA LEU A 82 59.63 -19.60 -10.27
C LEU A 82 59.38 -19.77 -8.75
N TYR A 83 58.24 -20.37 -8.35
CA TYR A 83 57.94 -20.54 -6.92
C TYR A 83 58.89 -21.51 -6.21
N GLU A 84 59.42 -22.50 -6.91
CA GLU A 84 60.37 -23.50 -6.36
C GLU A 84 61.84 -23.05 -6.41
N ASP A 85 62.17 -21.93 -7.06
CA ASP A 85 63.57 -21.53 -7.32
C ASP A 85 64.37 -21.25 -6.02
N PRO A 86 65.47 -21.98 -5.74
CA PRO A 86 66.28 -21.78 -4.54
C PRO A 86 67.22 -20.56 -4.62
N ALA A 87 67.42 -19.95 -5.78
CA ALA A 87 68.19 -18.72 -5.92
C ALA A 87 67.36 -17.47 -5.55
N LEU A 88 66.03 -17.54 -5.67
CA LEU A 88 65.13 -16.46 -5.27
C LEU A 88 64.84 -16.52 -3.78
N SER A 89 65.15 -15.42 -3.07
CA SER A 89 64.82 -15.24 -1.66
C SER A 89 63.37 -14.77 -1.47
N ALA A 90 62.76 -15.08 -0.32
CA ALA A 90 61.47 -14.51 0.06
C ALA A 90 61.61 -13.02 0.46
N GLY A 91 60.56 -12.24 0.19
CA GLY A 91 60.54 -10.77 0.37
C GLY A 91 60.95 -10.01 -0.89
N GLY A 92 60.49 -8.77 -1.02
CA GLY A 92 60.70 -7.94 -2.20
C GLY A 92 59.92 -8.43 -3.43
N ARG A 93 60.37 -8.01 -4.62
CA ARG A 93 59.74 -8.29 -5.92
C ARG A 93 60.88 -8.56 -6.93
N PRO A 94 61.13 -9.81 -7.37
CA PRO A 94 62.27 -10.16 -8.23
C PRO A 94 62.04 -9.72 -9.69
N LEU A 95 62.04 -8.41 -9.92
CA LEU A 95 61.77 -7.78 -11.22
C LEU A 95 62.88 -8.01 -12.27
N ASP A 96 64.03 -8.53 -11.87
CA ASP A 96 65.08 -8.99 -12.78
C ASP A 96 64.82 -10.40 -13.34
N ASP A 97 63.92 -11.17 -12.73
CA ASP A 97 63.50 -12.49 -13.22
C ASP A 97 62.41 -12.36 -14.30
N GLU A 98 62.64 -12.99 -15.44
CA GLU A 98 61.74 -12.92 -16.61
C GLU A 98 60.38 -13.58 -16.34
N ARG A 99 60.35 -14.71 -15.63
CA ARG A 99 59.13 -15.45 -15.31
C ARG A 99 58.26 -14.64 -14.35
N TYR A 100 58.87 -14.05 -13.33
CA TYR A 100 58.18 -13.15 -12.40
C TYR A 100 57.61 -11.94 -13.15
N ARG A 101 58.43 -11.29 -14.00
CA ARG A 101 58.03 -10.15 -14.84
C ARG A 101 56.84 -10.47 -15.72
N ASP A 102 56.83 -11.60 -16.41
CA ASP A 102 55.78 -11.96 -17.36
C ASP A 102 54.46 -12.25 -16.63
N ILE A 103 54.51 -12.95 -15.49
CA ILE A 103 53.36 -13.14 -14.59
C ILE A 103 52.80 -11.78 -14.13
N VAL A 104 53.62 -10.89 -13.55
CA VAL A 104 53.08 -9.61 -13.04
C VAL A 104 52.66 -8.65 -14.15
N SER A 105 53.24 -8.74 -15.35
CA SER A 105 52.84 -7.98 -16.53
C SER A 105 51.48 -8.43 -17.07
N LEU A 106 51.23 -9.74 -17.12
CA LEU A 106 49.93 -10.30 -17.48
C LEU A 106 48.85 -9.88 -16.46
N LEU A 107 49.15 -9.99 -15.16
CA LEU A 107 48.23 -9.59 -14.09
C LEU A 107 47.92 -8.09 -14.14
N ASP A 108 48.91 -7.23 -14.39
CA ASP A 108 48.75 -5.78 -14.58
C ASP A 108 47.96 -5.43 -15.84
N LEU A 109 48.20 -6.12 -16.95
CA LEU A 109 47.43 -5.97 -18.20
C LEU A 109 45.95 -6.30 -17.97
N ILE A 110 45.66 -7.46 -17.37
CA ILE A 110 44.27 -7.87 -17.10
C ILE A 110 43.62 -6.88 -16.12
N LYS A 111 44.30 -6.46 -15.03
CA LYS A 111 43.85 -5.38 -14.13
C LYS A 111 43.44 -4.12 -14.91
N LYS A 112 44.29 -3.67 -15.83
CA LYS A 112 44.05 -2.48 -16.67
C LYS A 112 42.84 -2.63 -17.60
N THR A 113 42.63 -3.80 -18.21
CA THR A 113 41.46 -4.04 -19.10
C THR A 113 40.11 -3.96 -18.39
N GLN A 114 40.04 -4.25 -17.08
CA GLN A 114 38.79 -4.10 -16.32
C GLN A 114 38.42 -2.63 -16.07
N GLY A 115 39.39 -1.73 -16.17
CA GLY A 115 39.23 -0.28 -16.01
C GLY A 115 39.03 0.18 -14.56
N LEU A 116 38.76 1.47 -14.42
CA LEU A 116 38.79 2.19 -13.15
C LEU A 116 37.42 2.27 -12.45
N ALA A 117 37.48 2.42 -11.14
CA ALA A 117 36.41 2.84 -10.24
C ALA A 117 36.89 4.07 -9.44
N VAL A 118 35.97 4.76 -8.78
CA VAL A 118 36.29 5.80 -7.81
C VAL A 118 36.20 5.20 -6.41
N ASP A 119 37.16 5.50 -5.54
CA ASP A 119 37.15 5.07 -4.14
C ASP A 119 36.26 5.97 -3.25
N SER A 120 36.25 5.72 -1.93
CA SER A 120 35.47 6.51 -0.97
C SER A 120 36.03 7.91 -0.69
N GLN A 121 37.22 8.23 -1.18
CA GLN A 121 37.90 9.51 -1.02
C GLN A 121 37.83 10.37 -2.30
N GLY A 122 37.46 9.78 -3.43
CA GLY A 122 37.36 10.43 -4.73
C GLY A 122 38.50 10.11 -5.70
N ASN A 123 39.43 9.21 -5.33
CA ASN A 123 40.56 8.83 -6.17
C ASN A 123 40.13 7.77 -7.20
N GLU A 124 40.73 7.80 -8.39
CA GLU A 124 40.60 6.69 -9.34
C GLU A 124 41.49 5.50 -8.93
N THR A 125 40.92 4.30 -8.97
CA THR A 125 41.58 3.04 -8.61
C THR A 125 41.08 1.91 -9.51
N TYR A 126 41.84 0.85 -9.71
CA TYR A 126 41.37 -0.29 -10.52
C TYR A 126 40.22 -1.02 -9.82
N LYS A 127 39.20 -1.45 -10.58
CA LYS A 127 38.01 -2.15 -10.05
C LYS A 127 38.38 -3.45 -9.34
N VAL A 128 39.35 -4.16 -9.90
CA VAL A 128 39.89 -5.41 -9.39
C VAL A 128 41.40 -5.32 -9.20
N LEU A 129 41.93 -6.16 -8.34
CA LEU A 129 43.36 -6.49 -8.25
C LEU A 129 43.52 -7.99 -8.48
N LEU A 130 44.53 -8.38 -9.25
CA LEU A 130 44.90 -9.77 -9.49
C LEU A 130 46.22 -10.12 -8.81
N TYR A 131 46.38 -11.38 -8.40
CA TYR A 131 47.61 -11.95 -7.87
C TYR A 131 47.64 -13.47 -8.08
N THR A 132 48.83 -14.05 -7.96
CA THR A 132 49.04 -15.51 -7.91
C THR A 132 49.57 -15.93 -6.54
N TYR A 133 49.23 -17.14 -6.13
CA TYR A 133 49.69 -17.73 -4.87
C TYR A 133 49.86 -19.25 -4.99
N ALA A 134 50.76 -19.79 -4.18
CA ALA A 134 51.06 -21.22 -4.08
C ALA A 134 50.63 -21.80 -2.73
N ALA A 135 50.49 -23.13 -2.68
CA ALA A 135 50.31 -23.87 -1.44
C ALA A 135 51.66 -24.03 -0.73
N THR A 136 51.72 -23.79 0.58
CA THR A 136 52.92 -24.10 1.38
C THR A 136 52.78 -25.47 2.07
N ASN A 137 53.88 -25.96 2.63
CA ASN A 137 53.88 -27.15 3.48
C ASN A 137 53.15 -26.95 4.83
N GLU A 138 52.74 -25.72 5.19
CA GLU A 138 52.03 -25.46 6.44
C GLU A 138 50.51 -25.41 6.22
N PRO A 139 49.71 -26.27 6.90
CA PRO A 139 48.27 -26.36 6.68
C PRO A 139 47.53 -25.03 6.81
N GLY A 140 46.95 -24.57 5.70
CA GLY A 140 46.15 -23.35 5.63
C GLY A 140 46.95 -22.05 5.55
N VAL A 141 48.25 -22.11 5.28
CA VAL A 141 49.06 -20.98 4.80
C VAL A 141 49.17 -21.06 3.27
N VAL A 142 49.24 -19.90 2.63
CA VAL A 142 49.55 -19.74 1.20
C VAL A 142 50.69 -18.72 1.07
N GLU A 143 51.41 -18.74 -0.04
CA GLU A 143 52.46 -17.75 -0.33
C GLU A 143 52.18 -17.05 -1.65
N PHE A 144 52.25 -15.72 -1.66
CA PHE A 144 52.06 -14.95 -2.89
C PHE A 144 53.27 -15.11 -3.82
N VAL A 145 52.99 -15.36 -5.11
CA VAL A 145 54.01 -15.56 -6.16
C VAL A 145 54.16 -14.31 -7.02
N GLY A 146 53.11 -13.49 -7.15
CA GLY A 146 53.17 -12.21 -7.84
C GLY A 146 51.86 -11.44 -7.75
N SER A 147 51.88 -10.13 -7.99
CA SER A 147 50.66 -9.31 -7.99
C SER A 147 50.65 -8.28 -9.10
N SER A 148 49.44 -7.98 -9.60
CA SER A 148 49.16 -6.92 -10.57
C SER A 148 49.58 -5.52 -10.13
N SER A 149 49.94 -5.31 -8.86
CA SER A 149 50.44 -4.04 -8.32
C SER A 149 51.96 -3.97 -8.21
N ALA A 150 52.69 -5.05 -8.51
CA ALA A 150 54.16 -5.08 -8.44
C ALA A 150 54.85 -4.14 -9.45
N LEU A 151 54.14 -3.75 -10.51
CA LEU A 151 54.59 -2.81 -11.57
C LEU A 151 54.00 -1.39 -11.42
N ASN A 152 53.36 -1.07 -10.29
CA ASN A 152 52.94 0.30 -10.00
C ASN A 152 54.18 1.18 -9.65
N ASP A 153 54.01 2.50 -9.68
CA ASP A 153 54.97 3.46 -9.12
C ASP A 153 54.32 4.26 -7.98
N PRO A 154 54.74 4.09 -6.70
CA PRO A 154 55.69 3.08 -6.24
C PRO A 154 55.12 1.64 -6.33
N PRO A 155 55.98 0.60 -6.35
CA PRO A 155 55.54 -0.79 -6.35
C PRO A 155 54.68 -1.14 -5.14
N GLY A 156 53.63 -1.94 -5.35
CA GLY A 156 52.71 -2.35 -4.30
C GLY A 156 52.22 -3.79 -4.44
N GLY A 157 51.12 -4.11 -3.76
CA GLY A 157 50.64 -5.48 -3.60
C GLY A 157 51.58 -6.35 -2.77
N ALA A 158 51.24 -7.64 -2.62
CA ALA A 158 52.03 -8.59 -1.86
C ALA A 158 53.46 -8.80 -2.43
N GLU A 159 54.37 -9.23 -1.56
CA GLU A 159 55.77 -9.54 -1.89
C GLU A 159 55.96 -11.00 -2.31
N PHE A 160 57.10 -11.30 -2.95
CA PHE A 160 57.40 -12.66 -3.41
C PHE A 160 57.65 -13.62 -2.23
N ARG A 161 56.92 -14.74 -2.23
CA ARG A 161 56.74 -15.64 -1.08
C ARG A 161 56.33 -14.93 0.23
N GLU A 162 55.51 -13.88 0.15
CA GLU A 162 54.82 -13.34 1.34
C GLU A 162 53.81 -14.37 1.84
N SER A 163 54.06 -14.95 3.03
CA SER A 163 53.21 -15.97 3.63
C SER A 163 51.95 -15.36 4.26
N TYR A 164 50.77 -15.83 3.84
CA TYR A 164 49.46 -15.37 4.28
C TYR A 164 48.60 -16.53 4.79
N ARG A 165 47.81 -16.30 5.85
CA ARG A 165 46.82 -17.27 6.36
C ARG A 165 45.41 -16.79 6.02
N PRO A 166 44.74 -17.36 5.00
CA PRO A 166 43.46 -16.84 4.55
C PRO A 166 42.36 -17.02 5.61
N GLN A 167 41.64 -15.95 5.93
CA GLN A 167 40.50 -16.00 6.85
C GLN A 167 39.31 -16.81 6.29
N SER A 168 39.18 -16.88 4.97
CA SER A 168 38.11 -17.61 4.28
C SER A 168 38.60 -18.92 3.66
N GLY A 169 37.72 -19.93 3.61
CA GLY A 169 38.02 -21.20 2.95
C GLY A 169 38.19 -21.09 1.43
N ALA A 170 37.56 -20.10 0.78
CA ALA A 170 37.52 -19.96 -0.67
C ALA A 170 38.92 -19.89 -1.30
N MET A 171 39.84 -19.10 -0.73
CA MET A 171 41.22 -19.00 -1.22
C MET A 171 41.98 -20.34 -1.12
N ARG A 172 41.73 -21.14 -0.08
CA ARG A 172 42.33 -22.47 0.08
C ARG A 172 41.70 -23.50 -0.87
N ASP A 173 40.40 -23.41 -1.08
CA ASP A 173 39.68 -24.21 -2.08
C ASP A 173 40.11 -23.82 -3.52
N GLY A 174 40.54 -22.58 -3.74
CA GLY A 174 41.10 -22.06 -4.99
C GLY A 174 42.30 -22.85 -5.50
N LEU A 175 43.09 -23.44 -4.59
CA LEU A 175 44.20 -24.36 -4.91
C LEU A 175 43.72 -25.78 -5.33
N ASN A 176 42.41 -25.97 -5.52
CA ASN A 176 41.81 -27.24 -5.92
C ASN A 176 40.74 -27.07 -7.02
N ARG A 177 39.94 -26.00 -6.95
CA ARG A 177 38.77 -25.73 -7.80
C ARG A 177 38.48 -24.23 -7.90
N THR A 178 37.79 -23.82 -8.96
CA THR A 178 37.20 -22.47 -9.05
C THR A 178 36.27 -22.21 -7.84
N THR A 179 36.44 -21.08 -7.14
CA THR A 179 35.52 -20.61 -6.09
C THR A 179 35.37 -19.09 -6.08
N VAL A 180 34.37 -18.58 -5.34
CA VAL A 180 34.20 -17.15 -5.08
C VAL A 180 33.80 -16.96 -3.61
N ASN A 181 34.34 -15.94 -2.93
CA ASN A 181 33.80 -15.46 -1.66
C ASN A 181 33.02 -14.16 -1.87
N ILE A 182 31.71 -14.24 -1.62
CA ILE A 182 30.72 -13.16 -1.78
C ILE A 182 29.98 -12.89 -0.46
N SER A 183 29.68 -13.96 0.28
CA SER A 183 28.73 -13.96 1.40
C SER A 183 29.26 -13.25 2.65
N ASN A 184 30.56 -13.33 2.89
CA ASN A 184 31.27 -12.61 3.95
C ASN A 184 32.47 -11.91 3.30
N PRO A 185 32.35 -10.64 2.88
CA PRO A 185 33.47 -9.92 2.29
C PRO A 185 34.56 -9.78 3.35
N VAL A 186 35.77 -10.25 3.04
CA VAL A 186 36.85 -10.40 4.03
C VAL A 186 37.42 -9.03 4.34
N SER A 187 37.52 -8.69 5.63
CA SER A 187 38.31 -7.54 6.08
C SER A 187 39.70 -8.03 6.46
N ASP A 188 40.70 -7.66 5.66
CA ASP A 188 42.11 -7.98 5.88
C ASP A 188 42.99 -6.72 5.93
N GLN A 189 44.32 -6.89 5.86
CA GLN A 189 45.28 -5.78 5.90
C GLN A 189 45.29 -4.91 4.64
N TRP A 190 44.62 -5.33 3.56
CA TRP A 190 44.51 -4.59 2.30
C TRP A 190 43.13 -3.92 2.13
N GLY A 191 42.08 -4.45 2.77
CA GLY A 191 40.76 -3.81 2.78
C GLY A 191 39.59 -4.78 2.99
N ILE A 192 38.42 -4.39 2.46
CA ILE A 192 37.23 -5.24 2.34
C ILE A 192 37.08 -5.66 0.87
N TRP A 193 36.92 -6.96 0.61
CA TRP A 193 36.97 -7.53 -0.74
C TRP A 193 35.89 -8.60 -1.00
N VAL A 194 35.47 -8.69 -2.27
CA VAL A 194 34.75 -9.83 -2.85
C VAL A 194 35.70 -10.49 -3.85
N SER A 195 36.00 -11.77 -3.68
CA SER A 195 37.17 -12.41 -4.32
C SER A 195 36.80 -13.65 -5.13
N GLY A 196 37.29 -13.77 -6.36
CA GLY A 196 37.26 -15.00 -7.17
C GLY A 196 38.62 -15.70 -7.16
N PHE A 197 38.61 -17.04 -7.16
CA PHE A 197 39.82 -17.86 -7.11
C PHE A 197 39.73 -19.03 -8.10
N THR A 198 40.84 -19.43 -8.72
CA THR A 198 40.89 -20.63 -9.58
C THR A 198 42.31 -21.21 -9.65
N PRO A 199 42.48 -22.54 -9.77
CA PRO A 199 43.81 -23.17 -9.81
C PRO A 199 44.55 -22.90 -11.13
N ILE A 200 45.86 -22.68 -11.02
CA ILE A 200 46.82 -22.69 -12.14
C ILE A 200 47.28 -24.13 -12.33
N ARG A 201 47.41 -24.57 -13.58
CA ARG A 201 47.87 -25.92 -13.94
C ARG A 201 49.10 -25.88 -14.83
N ASN A 202 50.05 -26.78 -14.57
CA ASN A 202 51.20 -27.01 -15.44
C ASN A 202 50.81 -27.88 -16.65
N SER A 203 51.75 -28.13 -17.57
CA SER A 203 51.53 -28.96 -18.77
C SER A 203 51.14 -30.41 -18.48
N GLN A 204 51.42 -30.92 -17.28
CA GLN A 204 51.02 -32.25 -16.81
C GLN A 204 49.58 -32.27 -16.27
N GLY A 205 48.99 -31.10 -16.02
CA GLY A 205 47.63 -30.91 -15.49
C GLY A 205 47.57 -30.81 -13.96
N ASP A 206 48.70 -30.94 -13.27
CA ASP A 206 48.81 -30.80 -11.82
C ASP A 206 48.60 -29.34 -11.39
N ILE A 207 48.09 -29.14 -10.17
CA ILE A 207 47.85 -27.80 -9.62
C ILE A 207 49.11 -27.29 -8.93
N VAL A 208 49.65 -26.20 -9.44
CA VAL A 208 50.93 -25.59 -9.02
C VAL A 208 50.76 -24.26 -8.29
N GLY A 209 49.52 -23.80 -8.18
CA GLY A 209 49.14 -22.54 -7.55
C GLY A 209 47.72 -22.16 -7.91
N ALA A 210 47.35 -20.91 -7.66
CA ALA A 210 46.05 -20.37 -8.02
C ALA A 210 46.16 -18.86 -8.32
N VAL A 211 45.24 -18.37 -9.15
CA VAL A 211 44.97 -16.94 -9.30
C VAL A 211 43.92 -16.54 -8.27
N GLY A 212 44.09 -15.36 -7.67
CA GLY A 212 43.04 -14.63 -6.98
C GLY A 212 42.75 -13.30 -7.67
N VAL A 213 41.48 -12.92 -7.65
CA VAL A 213 40.97 -11.66 -8.23
C VAL A 213 40.02 -11.01 -7.22
N ASP A 214 40.47 -9.92 -6.60
CA ASP A 214 39.72 -9.20 -5.58
C ASP A 214 39.04 -7.97 -6.17
N MET A 215 37.71 -7.84 -6.01
CA MET A 215 36.97 -6.61 -6.28
C MET A 215 36.89 -5.75 -5.02
N ARG A 216 37.29 -4.48 -5.14
CA ARG A 216 37.29 -3.51 -4.02
C ARG A 216 35.86 -3.25 -3.54
N ASP A 217 35.65 -3.25 -2.22
CA ASP A 217 34.36 -2.93 -1.60
C ASP A 217 33.74 -1.61 -2.08
N THR A 218 34.52 -0.58 -2.40
CA THR A 218 33.97 0.67 -2.96
C THR A 218 33.18 0.45 -4.26
N THR A 219 33.53 -0.56 -5.06
CA THR A 219 32.77 -0.98 -6.26
C THR A 219 31.48 -1.71 -5.87
N VAL A 220 31.54 -2.57 -4.85
CA VAL A 220 30.41 -3.35 -4.30
C VAL A 220 29.39 -2.42 -3.63
N VAL A 221 29.85 -1.48 -2.80
CA VAL A 221 29.06 -0.42 -2.17
C VAL A 221 28.51 0.56 -3.21
N ALA A 222 29.28 0.94 -4.24
CA ALA A 222 28.76 1.76 -5.34
C ALA A 222 27.65 1.03 -6.11
N LEU A 223 27.76 -0.29 -6.32
CA LEU A 223 26.72 -1.11 -6.93
C LEU A 223 25.46 -1.18 -6.05
N GLN A 224 25.60 -1.48 -4.76
CA GLN A 224 24.48 -1.42 -3.81
C GLN A 224 23.83 -0.04 -3.75
N ASN A 225 24.62 1.05 -3.75
CA ASN A 225 24.10 2.40 -3.66
C ASN A 225 23.42 2.84 -4.97
N ARG A 226 23.88 2.36 -6.14
CA ARG A 226 23.13 2.49 -7.41
C ARG A 226 21.78 1.79 -7.33
N ILE A 227 21.71 0.57 -6.77
CA ILE A 227 20.46 -0.15 -6.55
C ILE A 227 19.55 0.66 -5.59
N LYS A 228 20.04 1.07 -4.41
CA LYS A 228 19.28 1.90 -3.44
C LYS A 228 18.75 3.18 -4.09
N ASN A 229 19.59 3.92 -4.81
CA ASN A 229 19.24 5.20 -5.43
C ASN A 229 18.30 5.08 -6.64
N ALA A 230 18.20 3.91 -7.27
CA ALA A 230 17.19 3.62 -8.29
C ALA A 230 15.86 3.12 -7.67
N VAL A 231 15.95 2.16 -6.74
CA VAL A 231 14.79 1.46 -6.17
C VAL A 231 14.02 2.33 -5.19
N ILE A 232 14.70 3.05 -4.28
CA ILE A 232 14.01 3.85 -3.24
C ILE A 232 13.14 4.96 -3.86
N PRO A 233 13.62 5.80 -4.80
CA PRO A 233 12.77 6.82 -5.43
C PRO A 233 11.63 6.22 -6.26
N ALA A 234 11.88 5.12 -6.99
CA ALA A 234 10.84 4.44 -7.76
C ALA A 234 9.71 3.93 -6.86
N PHE A 235 10.06 3.24 -5.76
CA PHE A 235 9.08 2.77 -4.78
C PHE A 235 8.38 3.93 -4.06
N LEU A 236 9.07 5.01 -3.68
CA LEU A 236 8.43 6.20 -3.09
C LEU A 236 7.40 6.85 -4.05
N ILE A 237 7.74 6.98 -5.33
CA ILE A 237 6.81 7.52 -6.35
C ILE A 237 5.61 6.59 -6.52
N THR A 238 5.82 5.27 -6.66
CA THR A 238 4.73 4.29 -6.77
C THR A 238 3.83 4.31 -5.52
N TYR A 239 4.39 4.46 -4.33
CA TYR A 239 3.64 4.56 -3.08
C TYR A 239 2.80 5.85 -3.01
N ILE A 240 3.34 6.98 -3.45
CA ILE A 240 2.61 8.26 -3.53
C ILE A 240 1.45 8.15 -4.53
N VAL A 241 1.67 7.56 -5.71
CA VAL A 241 0.62 7.32 -6.71
C VAL A 241 -0.48 6.40 -6.15
N LEU A 242 -0.10 5.31 -5.48
CA LEU A 242 -1.04 4.40 -4.81
C LEU A 242 -1.83 5.09 -3.70
N PHE A 243 -1.18 5.89 -2.85
CA PHE A 243 -1.84 6.66 -1.80
C PHE A 243 -2.85 7.67 -2.35
N VAL A 244 -2.49 8.38 -3.44
CA VAL A 244 -3.40 9.29 -4.16
C VAL A 244 -4.59 8.52 -4.75
N ALA A 245 -4.37 7.35 -5.36
CA ALA A 245 -5.44 6.51 -5.87
C ALA A 245 -6.40 6.05 -4.74
N VAL A 246 -5.86 5.54 -3.63
CA VAL A 246 -6.64 5.13 -2.43
C VAL A 246 -7.41 6.32 -1.85
N TYR A 247 -6.82 7.52 -1.80
CA TYR A 247 -7.48 8.74 -1.35
C TYR A 247 -8.65 9.15 -2.27
N LEU A 248 -8.45 9.10 -3.59
CA LEU A 248 -9.47 9.43 -4.59
C LEU A 248 -10.63 8.44 -4.59
N ILE A 249 -10.34 7.13 -4.54
CA ILE A 249 -11.35 6.06 -4.44
C ILE A 249 -12.13 6.19 -3.12
N SER A 250 -11.44 6.35 -1.99
CA SER A 250 -12.07 6.54 -0.68
C SER A 250 -12.95 7.80 -0.63
N TYR A 251 -12.58 8.87 -1.34
CA TYR A 251 -13.40 10.07 -1.48
C TYR A 251 -14.62 9.84 -2.37
N GLY A 252 -14.43 9.20 -3.53
CA GLY A 252 -15.48 8.89 -4.50
C GLY A 252 -16.59 8.02 -3.92
N ILE A 253 -16.23 6.99 -3.14
CA ILE A 253 -17.20 6.08 -2.49
C ILE A 253 -17.83 6.73 -1.24
N THR A 254 -17.02 7.32 -0.34
CA THR A 254 -17.58 7.77 0.96
C THR A 254 -18.45 9.02 0.85
N ARG A 255 -18.17 9.92 -0.12
CA ARG A 255 -18.92 11.18 -0.28
C ARG A 255 -20.42 10.99 -0.58
N PRO A 256 -20.84 10.19 -1.58
CA PRO A 256 -22.25 9.92 -1.84
C PRO A 256 -22.92 9.16 -0.69
N VAL A 257 -22.25 8.16 -0.08
CA VAL A 257 -22.78 7.42 1.08
C VAL A 257 -23.11 8.37 2.24
N VAL A 258 -22.18 9.24 2.64
CA VAL A 258 -22.41 10.22 3.72
C VAL A 258 -23.52 11.23 3.34
N LYS A 259 -23.67 11.57 2.06
CA LYS A 259 -24.78 12.42 1.59
C LYS A 259 -26.14 11.70 1.72
N LEU A 260 -26.24 10.44 1.31
CA LEU A 260 -27.44 9.62 1.50
C LEU A 260 -27.79 9.46 2.99
N THR A 261 -26.81 9.20 3.86
CA THR A 261 -27.02 9.11 5.32
C THR A 261 -27.60 10.40 5.89
N ARG A 262 -27.10 11.57 5.48
CA ARG A 262 -27.65 12.88 5.92
C ARG A 262 -29.07 13.10 5.44
N MET A 263 -29.36 12.76 4.18
CA MET A 263 -30.70 12.91 3.60
C MET A 263 -31.70 12.00 4.31
N ALA A 264 -31.32 10.76 4.66
CA ALA A 264 -32.13 9.87 5.48
C ALA A 264 -32.45 10.43 6.88
N GLY A 265 -31.53 11.19 7.48
CA GLY A 265 -31.79 11.95 8.71
C GLY A 265 -32.91 12.98 8.52
N SER A 266 -32.80 13.85 7.52
CA SER A 266 -33.84 14.86 7.23
C SER A 266 -35.19 14.25 6.86
N ILE A 267 -35.22 13.07 6.24
CA ILE A 267 -36.46 12.32 5.97
C ILE A 267 -37.09 11.80 7.27
N ALA A 268 -36.29 11.36 8.26
CA ALA A 268 -36.79 10.98 9.58
C ALA A 268 -37.32 12.18 10.39
N GLU A 269 -36.86 13.40 10.07
CA GLU A 269 -37.39 14.67 10.58
C GLU A 269 -38.66 15.14 9.82
N GLY A 270 -39.15 14.38 8.83
CA GLY A 270 -40.34 14.68 8.03
C GLY A 270 -40.08 15.61 6.83
N ASN A 271 -38.83 15.92 6.50
CA ASN A 271 -38.49 16.70 5.31
C ASN A 271 -38.27 15.79 4.10
N TYR A 272 -39.26 15.76 3.20
CA TYR A 272 -39.27 14.93 2.00
C TYR A 272 -38.85 15.67 0.70
N ASP A 273 -38.62 16.98 0.73
CA ASP A 273 -38.30 17.77 -0.47
C ASP A 273 -36.78 17.74 -0.76
N LEU A 274 -36.27 16.55 -1.05
CA LEU A 274 -34.84 16.25 -1.16
C LEU A 274 -34.48 15.71 -2.55
N ASN A 275 -33.67 16.47 -3.29
CA ASN A 275 -33.29 16.13 -4.66
C ASN A 275 -32.12 15.10 -4.71
N LEU A 276 -32.46 13.82 -4.76
CA LEU A 276 -31.51 12.70 -4.83
C LEU A 276 -30.89 12.47 -6.23
N SER A 277 -31.41 13.09 -7.30
CA SER A 277 -30.81 12.97 -8.64
C SER A 277 -29.32 13.34 -8.63
N SER A 278 -28.96 14.35 -7.83
CA SER A 278 -27.59 14.81 -7.55
C SER A 278 -26.71 13.81 -6.76
N VAL A 279 -27.13 12.56 -6.63
CA VAL A 279 -26.35 11.39 -6.16
C VAL A 279 -26.39 10.29 -7.22
N ALA A 280 -27.54 10.05 -7.85
CA ALA A 280 -27.70 9.07 -8.93
C ALA A 280 -26.93 9.43 -10.22
N THR A 281 -26.71 10.72 -10.51
CA THR A 281 -25.92 11.18 -11.67
C THR A 281 -24.40 11.06 -11.46
N ASN A 282 -23.93 9.94 -10.92
CA ASN A 282 -22.51 9.64 -10.87
C ASN A 282 -21.99 9.36 -12.30
N ARG A 283 -20.74 9.72 -12.63
CA ARG A 283 -20.23 9.62 -14.02
C ARG A 283 -20.10 8.17 -14.51
N PHE A 284 -20.14 7.20 -13.61
CA PHE A 284 -20.21 5.78 -13.88
C PHE A 284 -21.41 5.20 -13.11
N PRO A 285 -22.22 4.31 -13.71
CA PRO A 285 -23.26 3.61 -12.96
C PRO A 285 -22.60 2.61 -12.00
N ASP A 286 -22.88 2.77 -10.71
CA ASP A 286 -22.36 1.94 -9.62
C ASP A 286 -23.50 1.56 -8.64
N GLU A 287 -23.21 0.67 -7.69
CA GLU A 287 -24.18 0.21 -6.69
C GLU A 287 -24.68 1.36 -5.79
N ILE A 288 -23.92 2.46 -5.67
CA ILE A 288 -24.30 3.65 -4.89
C ILE A 288 -25.33 4.50 -5.66
N GLY A 289 -25.21 4.59 -6.98
CA GLY A 289 -26.21 5.17 -7.88
C GLY A 289 -27.51 4.38 -7.85
N GLN A 290 -27.43 3.04 -7.94
CA GLN A 290 -28.61 2.17 -7.80
C GLN A 290 -29.27 2.30 -6.42
N LEU A 291 -28.49 2.37 -5.35
CA LEU A 291 -28.99 2.63 -4.00
C LEU A 291 -29.68 4.00 -3.91
N ALA A 292 -29.14 5.04 -4.53
CA ALA A 292 -29.72 6.38 -4.55
C ALA A 292 -31.08 6.42 -5.29
N GLU A 293 -31.22 5.69 -6.39
CA GLU A 293 -32.48 5.56 -7.14
C GLU A 293 -33.56 4.81 -6.32
N VAL A 294 -33.22 3.64 -5.77
CA VAL A 294 -34.14 2.86 -4.92
C VAL A 294 -34.54 3.66 -3.67
N PHE A 295 -33.60 4.42 -3.10
CA PHE A 295 -33.88 5.32 -2.00
C PHE A 295 -34.83 6.47 -2.40
N GLN A 296 -34.64 7.11 -3.56
CA GLN A 296 -35.56 8.13 -4.08
C GLN A 296 -36.99 7.60 -4.30
N LEU A 297 -37.12 6.35 -4.78
CA LEU A 297 -38.42 5.67 -4.91
C LEU A 297 -39.08 5.41 -3.54
N MET A 298 -38.29 5.03 -2.54
CA MET A 298 -38.76 4.85 -1.16
C MET A 298 -39.28 6.18 -0.57
N VAL A 299 -38.49 7.26 -0.68
CA VAL A 299 -38.85 8.60 -0.18
C VAL A 299 -40.17 9.09 -0.77
N ASN A 300 -40.35 8.95 -2.09
CA ASN A 300 -41.60 9.32 -2.76
C ASN A 300 -42.80 8.50 -2.26
N LYS A 301 -42.62 7.20 -2.00
CA LYS A 301 -43.68 6.34 -1.43
C LYS A 301 -44.02 6.69 0.03
N VAL A 302 -43.04 7.13 0.84
CA VAL A 302 -43.30 7.58 2.22
C VAL A 302 -44.05 8.92 2.20
N ARG A 303 -43.59 9.91 1.43
CA ARG A 303 -44.25 11.22 1.29
C ARG A 303 -45.73 11.07 0.89
N ILE A 304 -46.02 10.29 -0.16
CA ILE A 304 -47.39 10.04 -0.65
C ILE A 304 -48.25 9.35 0.42
N ARG A 305 -47.69 8.42 1.20
CA ARG A 305 -48.41 7.77 2.31
C ARG A 305 -48.74 8.76 3.42
N GLU A 306 -47.81 9.64 3.80
CA GLU A 306 -48.06 10.63 4.85
C GLU A 306 -49.07 11.70 4.40
N GLU A 307 -48.99 12.17 3.15
CA GLU A 307 -49.99 13.06 2.56
C GLU A 307 -51.40 12.42 2.55
N THR A 308 -51.48 11.13 2.17
CA THR A 308 -52.74 10.37 2.18
C THR A 308 -53.30 10.22 3.60
N LEU A 309 -52.45 9.88 4.58
CA LEU A 309 -52.85 9.75 5.99
C LEU A 309 -53.30 11.11 6.57
N LYS A 310 -52.58 12.19 6.29
CA LYS A 310 -52.96 13.56 6.69
C LYS A 310 -54.32 13.94 6.11
N LYS A 311 -54.60 13.60 4.85
CA LYS A 311 -55.93 13.80 4.25
C LYS A 311 -57.00 12.96 4.95
N GLN A 312 -56.78 11.66 5.14
CA GLN A 312 -57.74 10.77 5.82
C GLN A 312 -58.08 11.26 7.24
N VAL A 313 -57.08 11.74 8.00
CA VAL A 313 -57.29 12.33 9.34
C VAL A 313 -58.08 13.64 9.27
N ALA A 314 -57.88 14.46 8.24
CA ALA A 314 -58.67 15.68 8.03
C ALA A 314 -60.13 15.37 7.65
N ASP A 315 -60.35 14.44 6.72
CA ASP A 315 -61.68 13.99 6.29
C ASP A 315 -62.46 13.37 7.48
N LEU A 316 -61.84 12.47 8.25
CA LEU A 316 -62.40 11.90 9.48
C LEU A 316 -62.74 12.97 10.53
N LYS A 317 -61.90 14.00 10.67
CA LYS A 317 -62.18 15.10 11.62
C LYS A 317 -63.40 15.92 11.19
N ILE A 318 -63.54 16.20 9.89
CA ILE A 318 -64.72 16.89 9.33
C ILE A 318 -65.99 16.06 9.59
N GLU A 319 -65.93 14.74 9.36
CA GLU A 319 -67.04 13.82 9.62
C GLU A 319 -67.43 13.79 11.11
N ILE A 320 -66.46 13.66 12.03
CA ILE A 320 -66.70 13.68 13.48
C ILE A 320 -67.29 15.02 13.94
N ASP A 321 -66.77 16.14 13.46
CA ASP A 321 -67.29 17.46 13.80
C ASP A 321 -68.71 17.68 13.23
N GLN A 322 -69.04 17.07 12.08
CA GLN A 322 -70.37 17.12 11.49
C GLN A 322 -71.37 16.20 12.21
N ALA A 323 -70.94 15.01 12.61
CA ALA A 323 -71.73 14.11 13.46
C ALA A 323 -72.06 14.77 14.81
N LYS A 324 -71.07 15.43 15.45
CA LYS A 324 -71.29 16.20 16.69
C LYS A 324 -72.25 17.38 16.49
N ARG A 325 -72.12 18.14 15.41
CA ARG A 325 -73.09 19.22 15.07
C ARG A 325 -74.50 18.66 14.90
N ASN A 326 -74.65 17.55 14.18
CA ASN A 326 -75.95 16.91 13.97
C ASN A 326 -76.56 16.40 15.30
N GLN A 327 -75.74 15.82 16.18
CA GLN A 327 -76.17 15.43 17.52
C GLN A 327 -76.63 16.65 18.34
N GLN A 328 -75.84 17.71 18.42
CA GLN A 328 -76.18 18.94 19.14
C GLN A 328 -77.46 19.60 18.61
N VAL A 329 -77.69 19.60 17.29
CA VAL A 329 -78.96 20.05 16.70
C VAL A 329 -80.11 19.13 17.09
N GLY A 330 -79.90 17.82 17.12
CA GLY A 330 -80.87 16.84 17.62
C GLY A 330 -81.24 17.06 19.08
N ASP A 331 -80.25 17.27 19.96
CA ASP A 331 -80.44 17.56 21.38
C ASP A 331 -81.26 18.86 21.58
N ILE A 332 -80.93 19.93 20.83
CA ILE A 332 -81.67 21.20 20.86
C ILE A 332 -83.13 21.02 20.39
N VAL A 333 -83.36 20.30 19.30
CA VAL A 333 -84.71 20.02 18.77
C VAL A 333 -85.50 19.08 19.70
N GLY A 334 -84.82 18.24 20.48
CA GLY A 334 -85.42 17.39 21.50
C GLY A 334 -85.95 18.15 22.72
N THR A 335 -85.43 19.35 23.02
CA THR A 335 -85.86 20.14 24.19
C THR A 335 -87.33 20.56 24.13
N ASP A 336 -87.97 20.63 25.31
CA ASP A 336 -89.37 21.07 25.47
C ASP A 336 -89.65 22.43 24.80
N PHE A 337 -88.65 23.32 24.78
CA PHE A 337 -88.71 24.62 24.12
C PHE A 337 -89.03 24.49 22.62
N PHE A 338 -88.37 23.58 21.91
CA PHE A 338 -88.61 23.38 20.48
C PHE A 338 -89.95 22.68 20.21
N GLN A 339 -90.37 21.79 21.12
CA GLN A 339 -91.66 21.12 21.06
C GLN A 339 -92.85 22.09 21.28
N ASP A 340 -92.78 22.99 22.27
CA ASP A 340 -93.78 24.06 22.44
C ASP A 340 -93.84 24.96 21.19
N LEU A 341 -92.68 25.41 20.68
CA LEU A 341 -92.62 26.26 19.49
C LEU A 341 -93.31 25.61 18.28
N GLN A 342 -93.10 24.30 18.07
CA GLN A 342 -93.75 23.55 17.00
C GLN A 342 -95.27 23.39 17.24
N ALA A 343 -95.69 23.10 18.49
CA ALA A 343 -97.11 23.00 18.85
C ALA A 343 -97.86 24.34 18.66
N LYS A 344 -97.24 25.44 19.09
CA LYS A 344 -97.73 26.83 18.99
C LYS A 344 -97.88 27.28 17.53
N ALA A 345 -96.92 26.93 16.67
CA ALA A 345 -97.01 27.14 15.21
C ALA A 345 -98.14 26.29 14.57
N LYS A 346 -98.29 25.03 14.98
CA LYS A 346 -99.34 24.12 14.49
C LYS A 346 -100.75 24.60 14.90
N ALA A 347 -100.89 25.16 16.09
CA ALA A 347 -102.12 25.81 16.56
C ALA A 347 -102.47 27.04 15.71
N MET A 348 -101.51 27.95 15.46
CA MET A 348 -101.73 29.09 14.56
C MET A 348 -102.13 28.67 13.14
N ARG A 349 -101.53 27.60 12.60
CA ARG A 349 -101.83 27.11 11.24
C ARG A 349 -103.25 26.54 11.12
N ARG A 350 -103.70 25.78 12.13
CA ARG A 350 -105.12 25.34 12.25
C ARG A 350 -106.08 26.54 12.36
N ARG A 351 -105.70 27.59 13.10
CA ARG A 351 -106.49 28.83 13.23
C ARG A 351 -106.67 29.62 11.92
N ARG A 352 -105.95 29.25 10.84
CA ARG A 352 -106.04 29.85 9.49
C ARG A 352 -106.70 28.93 8.45
N SER A 353 -107.23 27.77 8.85
CA SER A 353 -107.82 26.79 7.94
C SER A 353 -109.12 26.18 8.48
N GLY A 354 -110.25 26.84 8.18
CA GLY A 354 -111.61 26.35 8.43
C GLY A 354 -112.57 26.82 7.31
N PRO A 355 -113.67 26.11 7.03
CA PRO A 355 -114.47 26.34 5.81
C PRO A 355 -115.39 27.56 5.88
N LYS A 356 -115.67 28.17 4.72
CA LYS A 356 -116.93 28.91 4.49
C LYS A 356 -118.02 27.90 4.13
N GLY A 357 -119.25 28.11 4.61
CA GLY A 357 -120.38 27.19 4.42
C GLY A 357 -121.36 27.60 3.31
N SER A 358 -122.44 26.83 3.22
CA SER A 358 -123.68 27.11 2.47
C SER A 358 -124.79 27.56 3.46
N GLU A 359 -126.02 27.96 3.07
CA GLU A 359 -126.73 27.71 1.81
C GLU A 359 -127.85 28.75 1.50
N SER A 360 -128.67 28.46 0.48
CA SER A 360 -129.76 29.25 -0.14
C SER A 360 -129.28 30.25 -1.23
N VAL A 361 -129.87 30.33 -2.43
CA VAL A 361 -131.19 29.88 -2.98
C VAL A 361 -131.05 29.27 -4.41
N GLU A 362 -132.10 28.61 -4.93
CA GLU A 362 -132.38 28.20 -6.35
C GLU A 362 -131.99 29.21 -7.46
N GLU A 363 -131.88 28.89 -8.77
CA GLU A 363 -132.08 27.64 -9.59
C GLU A 363 -130.99 27.59 -10.73
N GLU A 364 -131.02 26.94 -11.91
CA GLU A 364 -132.00 26.21 -12.79
C GLU A 364 -131.22 25.13 -13.63
N PRO A 365 -131.87 24.18 -14.36
CA PRO A 365 -131.23 23.13 -15.18
C PRO A 365 -131.27 23.50 -16.71
N PRO A 366 -131.19 22.60 -17.73
CA PRO A 366 -130.89 21.16 -17.79
C PRO A 366 -129.84 20.72 -18.85
N GLY A 367 -129.46 19.43 -18.89
CA GLY A 367 -128.78 18.84 -20.05
C GLY A 367 -128.23 17.41 -19.87
N ASN A 368 -128.57 16.50 -20.78
CA ASN A 368 -128.01 15.15 -20.95
C ASN A 368 -126.50 15.21 -21.33
N SER A 369 -125.69 14.14 -21.25
CA SER A 369 -126.01 12.70 -21.44
C SER A 369 -125.11 11.76 -20.64
#